data_AF-A0A1I4E7B9-F1
#
_entry.id   AF-A0A1I4E7B9-F1
#
_cell.length_a   1.000
_cell.length_b   1.000
_cell.length_c   1.000
_cell.angle_alpha   90.00
_cell.angle_beta   90.00
_cell.angle_gamma   90.00
#
_symmetry.space_group_name_H-M   'P 1'
#
loop_
_entity.id
_entity.type
_entity.pdbx_description
1 polymer ?
#
loop_
_entity_poly.entity_id
_entity_poly.type
_entity_poly.pdbx_seq_one_letter_code
_entity_poly.pdbx_strand_id
1 'polypeptide(L)'
;MLFDVRTVEALHRPLIQNGNLGDAYRAGTFGCVRLIEDVVRGGSWNDERATYVVVDLGVRIINDCGAAAHLALAGFWSAASHQLRDLVECHQLIEYFRHMPSDAQCWLDSEGMDRHNKFGFGAIRRKLEEERGPPPFDLNQYFAFFSNAGSHPSPQGLAWQILELGQGKLIGPVPHADRFKLFTAELWANATRATIEFVETIDALNPDRQPIREQFPFSHAIVNGGRYLLAGVTAEQVREVWK
;
A
#
# COMPACT_ATOMS: atom_id res chain seq x y z
N MET A 1 0.02 25.28 -13.84
CA MET A 1 0.26 24.42 -12.67
C MET A 1 0.26 25.31 -11.44
N LEU A 2 -0.46 24.97 -10.36
CA LEU A 2 -0.61 25.84 -9.17
C LEU A 2 0.68 25.92 -8.33
N PHE A 3 1.49 24.86 -8.35
CA PHE A 3 2.80 24.77 -7.69
C PHE A 3 3.86 24.34 -8.71
N ASP A 4 5.08 24.87 -8.60
CA ASP A 4 6.25 24.35 -9.31
C ASP A 4 7.02 23.39 -8.41
N VAL A 5 6.94 22.10 -8.68
CA VAL A 5 7.50 21.04 -7.85
C VAL A 5 8.87 20.54 -8.34
N ARG A 6 9.40 21.09 -9.45
CA ARG A 6 10.61 20.57 -10.10
C ARG A 6 11.83 20.55 -9.18
N THR A 7 11.98 21.57 -8.33
CA THR A 7 13.08 21.62 -7.35
C THR A 7 12.92 20.56 -6.26
N VAL A 8 11.69 20.29 -5.81
CA VAL A 8 11.40 19.22 -4.83
C VAL A 8 11.72 17.85 -5.43
N GLU A 9 11.24 17.61 -6.65
CA GLU A 9 11.54 16.35 -7.36
C GLU A 9 13.04 16.17 -7.61
N ALA A 10 13.75 17.23 -7.99
CA ALA A 10 15.20 17.19 -8.21
C ALA A 10 15.98 16.82 -6.93
N LEU A 11 15.46 17.18 -5.76
CA LEU A 11 16.03 16.78 -4.46
C LEU A 11 15.72 15.33 -4.09
N HIS A 12 14.50 14.86 -4.37
CA HIS A 12 14.07 13.51 -4.01
C HIS A 12 14.54 12.42 -4.99
N ARG A 13 14.56 12.72 -6.29
CA ARG A 13 14.84 11.74 -7.35
C ARG A 13 16.18 11.01 -7.19
N PRO A 14 17.30 11.67 -6.82
CA PRO A 14 18.57 10.96 -6.61
C PRO A 14 18.51 9.90 -5.48
N LEU A 15 17.59 10.05 -4.52
CA LEU A 15 17.44 9.15 -3.37
C LEU A 15 16.86 7.78 -3.74
N ILE A 16 16.21 7.67 -4.89
CA ILE A 16 15.64 6.40 -5.43
C ILE A 16 16.36 5.90 -6.68
N GLN A 17 17.35 6.65 -7.18
CA GLN A 17 18.12 6.26 -8.36
C GLN A 17 19.31 5.35 -8.02
N ASN A 18 19.83 5.44 -6.79
CA ASN A 18 21.07 4.78 -6.38
C ASN A 18 20.94 4.07 -5.02
N GLY A 19 21.76 3.02 -4.84
CA GLY A 19 21.87 2.27 -3.59
C GLY A 19 20.69 1.36 -3.27
N ASN A 20 20.76 0.70 -2.11
CA ASN A 20 19.80 -0.34 -1.69
C ASN A 20 18.34 0.15 -1.68
N LEU A 21 18.10 1.44 -1.37
CA LEU A 21 16.75 2.02 -1.40
C LEU A 21 16.21 2.14 -2.84
N GLY A 22 17.06 2.47 -3.81
CA GLY A 22 16.71 2.47 -5.23
C GLY A 22 16.47 1.07 -5.78
N ASP A 23 17.20 0.06 -5.28
CA ASP A 23 16.98 -1.33 -5.65
C ASP A 23 15.70 -1.91 -5.03
N ALA A 24 15.44 -1.61 -3.75
CA ALA A 24 14.18 -1.92 -3.09
C ALA A 24 13.00 -1.19 -3.75
N TYR A 25 13.19 0.07 -4.15
CA TYR A 25 12.22 0.83 -4.94
C TYR A 25 11.94 0.13 -6.27
N ARG A 26 12.98 -0.26 -7.03
CA ARG A 26 12.80 -0.93 -8.31
C ARG A 26 12.14 -2.30 -8.15
N ALA A 27 12.58 -3.12 -7.19
CA ALA A 27 11.99 -4.43 -6.93
C ALA A 27 10.54 -4.32 -6.42
N GLY A 28 10.26 -3.38 -5.52
CA GLY A 28 8.92 -3.09 -5.01
C GLY A 28 7.99 -2.55 -6.09
N THR A 29 8.41 -1.51 -6.82
CA THR A 29 7.63 -0.87 -7.88
C THR A 29 7.40 -1.82 -9.05
N PHE A 30 8.47 -2.35 -9.64
CA PHE A 30 8.37 -3.17 -10.84
C PHE A 30 7.96 -4.61 -10.55
N GLY A 31 8.17 -5.14 -9.35
CA GLY A 31 7.72 -6.49 -9.00
C GLY A 31 6.24 -6.51 -8.64
N CYS A 32 5.81 -5.63 -7.73
CA CYS A 32 4.47 -5.67 -7.13
C CYS A 32 3.39 -5.20 -8.11
N VAL A 33 3.57 -4.01 -8.69
CA VAL A 33 2.62 -3.44 -9.67
C VAL A 33 2.52 -4.32 -10.90
N ARG A 34 3.67 -4.78 -11.41
CA ARG A 34 3.71 -5.59 -12.62
C ARG A 34 3.11 -6.96 -12.41
N LEU A 35 3.36 -7.63 -11.28
CA LEU A 35 2.74 -8.92 -11.03
C LEU A 35 1.22 -8.79 -10.94
N ILE A 36 0.70 -7.78 -10.23
CA ILE A 36 -0.76 -7.55 -10.20
C ILE A 36 -1.27 -7.25 -11.62
N GLU A 37 -0.58 -6.42 -12.41
CA GLU A 37 -0.96 -6.13 -13.80
C GLU A 37 -0.93 -7.38 -14.70
N ASP A 38 0.13 -8.18 -14.62
CA ASP A 38 0.33 -9.43 -15.36
C ASP A 38 -0.78 -10.43 -15.01
N VAL A 39 -1.13 -10.54 -13.72
CA VAL A 39 -2.30 -11.29 -13.27
C VAL A 39 -3.51 -10.65 -13.93
N VAL A 40 -3.97 -9.45 -13.53
CA VAL A 40 -5.20 -8.79 -14.04
C VAL A 40 -5.39 -8.89 -15.56
N ARG A 41 -4.33 -8.83 -16.36
CA ARG A 41 -4.41 -8.89 -17.83
C ARG A 41 -4.31 -10.28 -18.45
N GLY A 42 -3.67 -11.24 -17.78
CA GLY A 42 -3.23 -12.47 -18.44
C GLY A 42 -3.31 -13.74 -17.61
N GLY A 43 -3.62 -13.67 -16.33
CA GLY A 43 -3.77 -14.87 -15.51
C GLY A 43 -5.08 -15.61 -15.79
N SER A 44 -5.08 -16.90 -15.50
CA SER A 44 -6.28 -17.71 -15.52
C SER A 44 -6.93 -17.72 -14.14
N TRP A 45 -8.15 -17.19 -14.07
CA TRP A 45 -9.04 -17.32 -12.92
C TRP A 45 -10.43 -17.82 -13.33
N ASN A 46 -11.29 -18.08 -12.35
CA ASN A 46 -12.68 -18.43 -12.47
C ASN A 46 -13.52 -17.15 -12.54
N ASP A 47 -14.80 -17.33 -12.85
CA ASP A 47 -15.77 -16.24 -12.96
C ASP A 47 -16.53 -15.99 -11.65
N GLU A 48 -15.97 -16.38 -10.50
CA GLU A 48 -16.61 -16.15 -9.21
C GLU A 48 -16.54 -14.67 -8.81
N ARG A 49 -17.60 -14.19 -8.15
CA ARG A 49 -17.74 -12.78 -7.79
C ARG A 49 -16.59 -12.30 -6.91
N ALA A 50 -16.17 -13.10 -5.93
CA ALA A 50 -15.06 -12.77 -5.04
C ALA A 50 -13.77 -12.52 -5.81
N THR A 51 -13.51 -13.31 -6.86
CA THR A 51 -12.33 -13.15 -7.70
C THR A 51 -12.36 -11.83 -8.47
N TYR A 52 -13.49 -11.44 -9.05
CA TYR A 52 -13.63 -10.12 -9.67
C TYR A 52 -13.37 -8.97 -8.70
N VAL A 53 -13.93 -9.04 -7.47
CA VAL A 53 -13.70 -8.02 -6.44
C VAL A 53 -12.22 -7.93 -6.07
N VAL A 54 -11.53 -9.06 -5.92
CA VAL A 54 -10.10 -9.10 -5.60
C VAL A 54 -9.26 -8.52 -6.75
N VAL A 55 -9.62 -8.81 -8.01
CA VAL A 55 -8.98 -8.22 -9.21
C VAL A 55 -9.16 -6.70 -9.24
N ASP A 56 -10.36 -6.20 -9.00
CA ASP A 56 -10.64 -4.76 -8.96
C ASP A 56 -9.87 -4.05 -7.82
N LEU A 57 -9.78 -4.67 -6.64
CA LEU A 57 -8.94 -4.18 -5.54
C LEU A 57 -7.45 -4.21 -5.91
N GLY A 58 -7.00 -5.22 -6.66
CA GLY A 58 -5.66 -5.26 -7.25
C GLY A 58 -5.37 -4.07 -8.17
N VAL A 59 -6.30 -3.71 -9.05
CA VAL A 59 -6.19 -2.51 -9.89
C VAL A 59 -6.09 -1.24 -9.05
N ARG A 60 -6.86 -1.15 -7.97
CA ARG A 60 -6.79 -0.02 -7.04
C ARG A 60 -5.42 0.09 -6.36
N ILE A 61 -4.86 -1.03 -5.88
CA ILE A 61 -3.50 -1.09 -5.32
C ILE A 61 -2.46 -0.51 -6.29
N ILE A 62 -2.54 -0.86 -7.57
CA ILE A 62 -1.63 -0.31 -8.61
C ILE A 62 -1.74 1.21 -8.67
N ASN A 63 -2.96 1.73 -8.73
CA ASN A 63 -3.22 3.17 -8.82
C ASN A 63 -2.74 3.91 -7.57
N ASP A 64 -3.02 3.37 -6.39
CA ASP A 64 -2.60 3.94 -5.10
C ASP A 64 -1.09 4.00 -4.99
N CYS A 65 -0.38 2.94 -5.42
CA CYS A 65 1.08 2.93 -5.43
C CYS A 65 1.67 4.00 -6.35
N GLY A 66 1.14 4.11 -7.58
CA GLY A 66 1.55 5.13 -8.53
C GLY A 66 1.30 6.54 -8.00
N ALA A 67 0.09 6.80 -7.52
CA ALA A 67 -0.30 8.09 -6.96
C ALA A 67 0.54 8.46 -5.73
N ALA A 68 0.74 7.53 -4.79
CA ALA A 68 1.55 7.72 -3.60
C ALA A 68 2.99 8.12 -3.95
N ALA A 69 3.62 7.39 -4.87
CA ALA A 69 4.98 7.64 -5.30
C ALA A 69 5.12 9.02 -5.97
N HIS A 70 4.20 9.37 -6.87
CA HIS A 70 4.21 10.66 -7.56
C HIS A 70 4.00 11.83 -6.58
N LEU A 71 3.04 11.71 -5.66
CA LEU A 71 2.74 12.74 -4.67
C LEU A 71 3.90 12.92 -3.68
N ALA A 72 4.51 11.83 -3.22
CA ALA A 72 5.68 11.88 -2.34
C ALA A 72 6.89 12.50 -3.04
N LEU A 73 7.14 12.14 -4.31
CA LEU A 73 8.23 12.72 -5.10
C LEU A 73 8.08 14.24 -5.22
N ALA A 74 6.85 14.72 -5.40
CA ALA A 74 6.52 16.13 -5.47
C ALA A 74 6.42 16.83 -4.08
N GLY A 75 6.52 16.10 -2.96
CA GLY A 75 6.46 16.65 -1.60
C GLY A 75 5.05 16.87 -1.04
N PHE A 76 4.02 16.29 -1.64
CA PHE A 76 2.63 16.33 -1.15
C PHE A 76 2.36 15.22 -0.12
N TRP A 77 2.99 15.34 1.05
CA TRP A 77 3.06 14.26 2.04
C TRP A 77 1.71 13.74 2.54
N SER A 78 0.77 14.62 2.87
CA SER A 78 -0.54 14.20 3.38
C SER A 78 -1.35 13.48 2.30
N ALA A 79 -1.38 14.01 1.08
CA ALA A 79 -2.03 13.36 -0.05
C ALA A 79 -1.38 12.01 -0.40
N ALA A 80 -0.05 11.90 -0.31
CA ALA A 80 0.66 10.65 -0.49
C ALA A 80 0.30 9.62 0.61
N SER A 81 0.25 10.05 1.87
CA SER A 81 -0.15 9.21 3.02
C SER A 81 -1.60 8.75 2.95
N HIS A 82 -2.50 9.53 2.34
CA HIS A 82 -3.87 9.09 2.08
C HIS A 82 -3.91 7.83 1.19
N GLN A 83 -3.07 7.77 0.15
CA GLN A 83 -2.98 6.61 -0.73
C GLN A 83 -2.43 5.37 0.02
N LEU A 84 -1.46 5.54 0.93
CA LEU A 84 -0.99 4.41 1.76
C LEU A 84 -2.07 3.87 2.70
N ARG A 85 -2.92 4.75 3.23
CA ARG A 85 -4.05 4.33 4.05
C ARG A 85 -5.06 3.53 3.21
N ASP A 86 -5.34 3.96 1.98
CA ASP A 86 -6.21 3.24 1.06
C ASP A 86 -5.64 1.87 0.66
N LEU A 87 -4.33 1.80 0.39
CA LEU A 87 -3.59 0.57 0.13
C LEU A 87 -3.75 -0.44 1.28
N VAL A 88 -3.67 0.01 2.53
CA VAL A 88 -3.86 -0.82 3.73
C VAL A 88 -5.28 -1.40 3.83
N GLU A 89 -6.29 -0.58 3.52
CA GLU A 89 -7.68 -1.06 3.49
C GLU A 89 -7.92 -2.07 2.35
N CYS A 90 -7.34 -1.81 1.17
CA CYS A 90 -7.49 -2.69 0.01
C CYS A 90 -6.91 -4.08 0.28
N HIS A 91 -5.68 -4.19 0.78
CA HIS A 91 -5.09 -5.51 1.02
C HIS A 91 -5.79 -6.26 2.17
N GLN A 92 -6.28 -5.54 3.20
CA GLN A 92 -7.11 -6.15 4.23
C GLN A 92 -8.45 -6.70 3.68
N LEU A 93 -9.09 -5.99 2.75
CA LEU A 93 -10.30 -6.49 2.07
C LEU A 93 -10.00 -7.70 1.18
N ILE A 94 -8.88 -7.68 0.46
CA ILE A 94 -8.42 -8.84 -0.32
C ILE A 94 -8.27 -10.06 0.59
N GLU A 95 -7.56 -9.90 1.71
CA GLU A 95 -7.41 -10.98 2.68
C GLU A 95 -8.78 -11.42 3.24
N TYR A 96 -9.69 -10.49 3.50
CA TYR A 96 -11.05 -10.82 3.95
C TYR A 96 -11.78 -11.72 2.96
N PHE A 97 -11.78 -11.38 1.67
CA PHE A 97 -12.48 -12.18 0.67
C PHE A 97 -11.82 -13.53 0.38
N ARG A 98 -10.55 -13.73 0.77
CA ARG A 98 -9.93 -15.06 0.81
C ARG A 98 -10.67 -16.00 1.76
N HIS A 99 -11.06 -15.50 2.92
CA HIS A 99 -11.68 -16.30 3.99
C HIS A 99 -13.20 -16.28 3.93
N MET A 100 -13.79 -15.18 3.48
CA MET A 100 -15.24 -14.98 3.37
C MET A 100 -15.67 -14.60 1.93
N PRO A 101 -15.43 -15.46 0.92
CA PRO A 101 -15.72 -15.13 -0.48
C PRO A 101 -17.20 -14.84 -0.75
N SER A 102 -18.12 -15.47 0.01
CA SER A 102 -19.57 -15.23 -0.11
C SER A 102 -19.98 -13.78 0.16
N ASP A 103 -19.18 -13.04 0.93
CA ASP A 103 -19.49 -11.68 1.33
C ASP A 103 -19.16 -10.64 0.25
N ALA A 104 -18.44 -11.02 -0.81
CA ALA A 104 -18.04 -10.12 -1.89
C ALA A 104 -19.22 -9.43 -2.59
N GLN A 105 -20.32 -10.16 -2.81
CA GLN A 105 -21.53 -9.58 -3.39
C GLN A 105 -22.18 -8.57 -2.44
N CYS A 106 -22.27 -8.90 -1.16
CA CYS A 106 -22.81 -7.99 -0.13
C CYS A 106 -21.97 -6.71 -0.03
N TRP A 107 -20.65 -6.79 -0.15
CA TRP A 107 -19.78 -5.62 -0.16
C TRP A 107 -20.05 -4.67 -1.33
N LEU A 108 -20.25 -5.22 -2.53
CA LEU A 108 -20.60 -4.44 -3.72
C LEU A 108 -21.95 -3.75 -3.57
N ASP A 109 -22.95 -4.48 -3.06
CA ASP A 109 -24.33 -4.02 -2.94
C ASP A 109 -24.56 -3.06 -1.77
N SER A 110 -23.74 -3.15 -0.71
CA SER A 110 -23.78 -2.22 0.41
C SER A 110 -23.31 -0.83 -0.02
N GLU A 111 -23.92 0.24 0.52
CA GLU A 111 -23.50 1.62 0.23
C GLU A 111 -23.31 2.45 1.52
N GLY A 112 -22.54 3.53 1.40
CA GLY A 112 -22.38 4.55 2.44
C GLY A 112 -22.07 3.97 3.83
N MET A 113 -22.90 4.33 4.81
CA MET A 113 -22.74 3.93 6.20
C MET A 113 -22.93 2.41 6.41
N ASP A 114 -23.78 1.76 5.63
CA ASP A 114 -23.98 0.30 5.72
C ASP A 114 -22.69 -0.43 5.31
N ARG A 115 -22.08 -0.02 4.19
CA ARG A 115 -20.77 -0.56 3.76
C ARG A 115 -19.70 -0.29 4.81
N HIS A 116 -19.64 0.93 5.34
CA HIS A 116 -18.66 1.28 6.36
C HIS A 116 -18.79 0.43 7.63
N ASN A 117 -20.01 0.20 8.11
CA ASN A 117 -20.25 -0.58 9.32
C ASN A 117 -19.90 -2.06 9.15
N LYS A 118 -20.20 -2.63 7.97
CA LYS A 118 -19.96 -4.05 7.67
C LYS A 118 -18.53 -4.35 7.26
N PHE A 119 -17.92 -3.43 6.51
CA PHE A 119 -16.68 -3.66 5.76
C PHE A 119 -15.63 -2.55 5.93
N GLY A 120 -15.82 -1.62 6.87
CA GLY A 120 -14.77 -0.69 7.26
C GLY A 120 -13.61 -1.40 7.95
N PHE A 121 -12.43 -0.77 7.93
CA PHE A 121 -11.18 -1.34 8.46
C PHE A 121 -11.33 -2.03 9.83
N GLY A 122 -11.94 -1.35 10.80
CA GLY A 122 -12.12 -1.90 12.14
C GLY A 122 -13.06 -3.11 12.20
N ALA A 123 -14.06 -3.18 11.32
CA ALA A 123 -14.99 -4.31 11.23
C ALA A 123 -14.34 -5.53 10.59
N ILE A 124 -13.65 -5.32 9.46
CA ILE A 124 -12.92 -6.38 8.75
C ILE A 124 -11.81 -6.95 9.62
N ARG A 125 -11.00 -6.08 10.26
CA ARG A 125 -9.92 -6.50 11.14
C ARG A 125 -10.44 -7.46 12.23
N ARG A 126 -11.54 -7.12 12.90
CA ARG A 126 -12.11 -7.99 13.95
C ARG A 126 -12.51 -9.35 13.41
N LYS A 127 -13.19 -9.39 12.26
CA LYS A 127 -13.58 -10.66 11.61
C LYS A 127 -12.36 -11.50 11.21
N LEU A 128 -11.32 -10.87 10.66
CA LEU A 128 -10.06 -11.56 10.35
C LEU A 128 -9.36 -12.08 11.60
N GLU A 129 -9.36 -11.31 12.69
CA GLU A 129 -8.79 -11.74 13.97
C GLU A 129 -9.56 -12.91 14.59
N GLU A 130 -10.89 -12.94 14.44
CA GLU A 130 -11.73 -14.07 14.84
C GLU A 130 -11.41 -15.33 14.03
N GLU A 131 -11.15 -15.20 12.72
CA GLU A 131 -10.89 -16.33 11.82
C GLU A 131 -9.47 -16.91 11.96
N ARG A 132 -8.44 -16.05 11.94
CA ARG A 132 -7.04 -16.48 11.87
C ARG A 132 -6.18 -16.05 13.06
N GLY A 133 -6.76 -15.41 14.07
CA GLY A 133 -6.04 -14.83 15.19
C GLY A 133 -5.36 -13.49 14.86
N PRO A 134 -4.69 -12.88 15.86
CA PRO A 134 -4.10 -11.56 15.71
C PRO A 134 -2.99 -11.53 14.65
N PRO A 135 -2.88 -10.47 13.84
CA PRO A 135 -1.78 -10.31 12.91
C PRO A 135 -0.44 -10.21 13.65
N PRO A 136 0.68 -10.64 13.03
CA PRO A 136 2.01 -10.54 13.64
C PRO A 136 2.54 -9.10 13.74
N PHE A 137 1.80 -8.12 13.23
CA PHE A 137 2.15 -6.70 13.26
C PHE A 137 0.90 -5.86 13.55
N ASP A 138 1.09 -4.70 14.18
CA ASP A 138 -0.01 -3.83 14.59
C ASP A 138 -0.59 -3.03 13.41
N LEU A 139 -1.52 -3.67 12.68
CA LEU A 139 -2.26 -3.05 11.58
C LEU A 139 -3.02 -1.78 12.03
N ASN A 140 -3.52 -1.73 13.28
CA ASN A 140 -4.23 -0.55 13.77
C ASN A 140 -3.31 0.65 13.90
N GLN A 141 -2.09 0.43 14.42
CA GLN A 141 -1.10 1.49 14.55
C GLN A 141 -0.78 2.10 13.17
N TYR A 142 -0.54 1.26 12.17
CA TYR A 142 -0.25 1.72 10.80
C TYR A 142 -1.43 2.49 10.20
N PHE A 143 -2.63 1.92 10.25
CA PHE A 143 -3.82 2.58 9.73
C PHE A 143 -4.08 3.92 10.43
N ALA A 144 -3.97 3.96 11.76
CA ALA A 144 -4.18 5.18 12.55
C ALA A 144 -3.14 6.26 12.20
N PHE A 145 -1.88 5.88 11.97
CA PHE A 145 -0.84 6.82 11.57
C PHE A 145 -1.18 7.48 10.23
N PHE A 146 -1.42 6.70 9.17
CA PHE A 146 -1.72 7.26 7.85
C PHE A 146 -3.08 7.94 7.77
N SER A 147 -4.05 7.49 8.57
CA SER A 147 -5.34 8.17 8.71
C SER A 147 -5.16 9.56 9.32
N ASN A 148 -4.40 9.69 10.41
CA ASN A 148 -4.15 10.98 11.05
C ASN A 148 -3.24 11.88 10.21
N ALA A 149 -2.18 11.35 9.62
CA ALA A 149 -1.22 12.13 8.82
C ALA A 149 -1.76 12.51 7.43
N GLY A 150 -2.57 11.65 6.82
CA GLY A 150 -2.97 11.76 5.42
C GLY A 150 -4.41 12.19 5.17
N SER A 151 -5.35 11.78 6.04
CA SER A 151 -6.79 11.86 5.72
C SER A 151 -7.57 12.79 6.63
N HIS A 152 -7.20 12.86 7.91
CA HIS A 152 -7.89 13.69 8.88
C HIS A 152 -7.23 15.07 9.02
N PRO A 153 -8.01 16.14 9.27
CA PRO A 153 -7.49 17.46 9.64
C PRO A 153 -6.96 17.45 11.09
N SER A 154 -5.94 16.65 11.34
CA SER A 154 -5.32 16.46 12.65
C SER A 154 -4.06 17.33 12.80
N PRO A 155 -3.62 17.63 14.04
CA PRO A 155 -2.33 18.29 14.26
C PRO A 155 -1.16 17.57 13.58
N GLN A 156 -1.16 16.23 13.58
CA GLN A 156 -0.16 15.41 12.91
C GLN A 156 -0.18 15.64 11.39
N GLY A 157 -1.37 15.64 10.77
CA GLY A 157 -1.53 15.88 9.34
C GLY A 157 -1.10 17.29 8.92
N LEU A 158 -1.38 18.30 9.75
CA LEU A 158 -0.89 19.67 9.52
C LEU A 158 0.64 19.75 9.61
N ALA A 159 1.24 19.15 10.65
CA ALA A 159 2.69 19.08 10.78
C ALA A 159 3.36 18.33 9.61
N TRP A 160 2.67 17.33 9.06
CA TRP A 160 3.13 16.54 7.92
C TRP A 160 3.31 17.37 6.64
N GLN A 161 2.58 18.48 6.52
CA GLN A 161 2.57 19.37 5.35
C GLN A 161 3.47 20.61 5.51
N ILE A 162 4.12 20.77 6.66
CA ILE A 162 4.93 21.94 6.98
C ILE A 162 6.40 21.54 7.14
N LEU A 163 7.28 22.41 6.65
CA LEU A 163 8.71 22.38 6.96
C LEU A 163 9.11 23.73 7.55
N GLU A 164 9.69 23.72 8.75
CA GLU A 164 10.24 24.92 9.38
C GLU A 164 11.69 25.11 8.92
N LEU A 165 12.01 26.31 8.42
CA LEU A 165 13.33 26.69 7.93
C LEU A 165 13.78 27.98 8.61
N GLY A 166 14.60 27.86 9.67
CA GLY A 166 15.05 29.02 10.44
C GLY A 166 13.88 29.79 11.06
N GLN A 167 13.63 31.02 10.60
CA GLN A 167 12.52 31.86 11.06
C GLN A 167 11.24 31.75 10.20
N GLY A 168 11.22 30.91 9.15
CA GLY A 168 10.10 30.79 8.22
C GLY A 168 9.44 29.40 8.19
N LYS A 169 8.22 29.34 7.65
CA LYS A 169 7.49 28.09 7.37
C LYS A 169 7.29 27.93 5.87
N LEU A 170 7.68 26.78 5.34
CA LEU A 170 7.31 26.37 3.99
C LEU A 170 5.98 25.61 4.06
N ILE A 171 5.02 26.02 3.22
CA ILE A 171 3.67 25.46 3.15
C ILE A 171 3.42 25.03 1.71
N GLY A 172 2.85 23.83 1.52
CA GLY A 172 2.57 23.25 0.20
C GLY A 172 3.43 22.02 -0.05
N PRO A 173 3.90 21.77 -1.29
CA PRO A 173 4.85 20.71 -1.53
C PRO A 173 6.20 21.04 -0.88
N VAL A 174 6.58 20.28 0.15
CA VAL A 174 7.80 20.54 0.94
C VAL A 174 8.87 19.47 0.69
N PRO A 175 10.12 19.87 0.37
CA PRO A 175 11.21 18.91 0.19
C PRO A 175 11.67 18.38 1.54
N HIS A 176 11.75 17.06 1.68
CA HIS A 176 12.23 16.43 2.90
C HIS A 176 12.82 15.04 2.62
N ALA A 177 14.14 14.98 2.52
CA ALA A 177 14.85 13.77 2.12
C ALA A 177 14.55 12.55 3.03
N ASP A 178 14.53 12.74 4.35
CA ASP A 178 14.32 11.60 5.26
C ASP A 178 12.87 11.13 5.27
N ARG A 179 11.87 12.05 5.26
CA ARG A 179 10.46 11.69 5.01
C ARG A 179 10.30 10.95 3.70
N PHE A 180 10.98 11.39 2.63
CA PHE A 180 10.93 10.71 1.33
C PHE A 180 11.43 9.27 1.42
N LYS A 181 12.60 9.06 2.04
CA LYS A 181 13.19 7.71 2.21
C LYS A 181 12.28 6.80 3.03
N LEU A 182 11.80 7.29 4.17
CA LEU A 182 10.90 6.55 5.06
C LEU A 182 9.59 6.21 4.37
N PHE A 183 8.94 7.20 3.77
CA PHE A 183 7.69 7.02 3.04
C PHE A 183 7.85 6.00 1.92
N THR A 184 8.97 6.08 1.17
CA THR A 184 9.26 5.15 0.10
C THR A 184 9.43 3.73 0.62
N ALA A 185 10.15 3.54 1.73
CA ALA A 185 10.30 2.22 2.36
C ALA A 185 8.94 1.66 2.80
N GLU A 186 8.10 2.48 3.44
CA GLU A 186 6.75 2.10 3.88
C GLU A 186 5.84 1.74 2.70
N LEU A 187 5.88 2.53 1.63
CA LEU A 187 5.12 2.26 0.42
C LEU A 187 5.46 0.89 -0.15
N TRP A 188 6.74 0.56 -0.29
CA TRP A 188 7.13 -0.72 -0.88
C TRP A 188 6.93 -1.90 0.04
N ALA A 189 7.03 -1.71 1.36
CA ALA A 189 6.66 -2.74 2.32
C ALA A 189 5.17 -3.10 2.22
N ASN A 190 4.30 -2.10 2.18
CA ASN A 190 2.86 -2.33 2.06
C ASN A 190 2.46 -2.84 0.67
N ALA A 191 3.08 -2.34 -0.41
CA ALA A 191 2.84 -2.85 -1.76
C ALA A 191 3.25 -4.31 -1.89
N THR A 192 4.42 -4.70 -1.35
CA THR A 192 4.89 -6.09 -1.37
C THR A 192 3.93 -7.00 -0.61
N ARG A 193 3.48 -6.58 0.58
CA ARG A 193 2.48 -7.33 1.35
C ARG A 193 1.18 -7.46 0.57
N ALA A 194 0.67 -6.36 0.04
CA ALA A 194 -0.58 -6.34 -0.72
C ALA A 194 -0.53 -7.24 -1.95
N THR A 195 0.58 -7.27 -2.67
CA THR A 195 0.76 -8.18 -3.82
C THR A 195 0.81 -9.64 -3.39
N ILE A 196 1.48 -9.97 -2.28
CA ILE A 196 1.51 -11.35 -1.78
C ILE A 196 0.10 -11.79 -1.36
N GLU A 197 -0.62 -10.96 -0.60
CA GLU A 197 -2.00 -11.24 -0.19
C GLU A 197 -2.93 -11.37 -1.39
N PHE A 198 -2.76 -10.53 -2.42
CA PHE A 198 -3.46 -10.65 -3.70
C PHE A 198 -3.20 -11.98 -4.38
N VAL A 199 -1.94 -12.37 -4.54
CA VAL A 199 -1.55 -13.64 -5.17
C VAL A 199 -2.12 -14.84 -4.40
N GLU A 200 -1.92 -14.87 -3.08
CA GLU A 200 -2.43 -15.93 -2.22
C GLU A 200 -3.96 -16.02 -2.26
N THR A 201 -4.64 -14.89 -2.35
CA THR A 201 -6.10 -14.85 -2.42
C THR A 201 -6.60 -15.32 -3.77
N ILE A 202 -5.99 -14.87 -4.87
CA ILE A 202 -6.35 -15.36 -6.21
C ILE A 202 -6.14 -16.88 -6.27
N ASP A 203 -5.01 -17.40 -5.80
CA ASP A 203 -4.76 -18.85 -5.75
C ASP A 203 -5.82 -19.59 -4.92
N ALA A 204 -6.16 -19.08 -3.73
CA ALA A 204 -7.14 -19.70 -2.84
C ALA A 204 -8.56 -19.71 -3.42
N LEU A 205 -8.93 -18.64 -4.13
CA LEU A 205 -10.22 -18.55 -4.81
C LEU A 205 -10.28 -19.38 -6.10
N ASN A 206 -9.13 -19.85 -6.60
CA ASN A 206 -9.01 -20.52 -7.90
C ASN A 206 -8.31 -21.88 -7.80
N PRO A 207 -8.78 -22.81 -6.94
CA PRO A 207 -8.07 -24.06 -6.65
C PRO A 207 -7.90 -24.98 -7.87
N ASP A 208 -8.79 -24.86 -8.86
CA ASP A 208 -8.76 -25.65 -10.10
C ASP A 208 -7.91 -25.02 -11.21
N ARG A 209 -7.25 -23.89 -10.93
CA ARG A 209 -6.36 -23.21 -11.87
C ARG A 209 -4.91 -23.45 -11.49
N GLN A 210 -4.01 -23.26 -12.47
CA GLN A 210 -2.59 -23.23 -12.16
C GLN A 210 -2.30 -22.10 -11.17
N PRO A 211 -1.49 -22.29 -10.12
CA PRO A 211 -1.15 -21.21 -9.19
C PRO A 211 -0.47 -20.02 -9.90
N ILE A 212 -0.79 -18.81 -9.50
CA ILE A 212 -0.23 -17.55 -10.03
C ILE A 212 1.31 -17.55 -9.95
N ARG A 213 1.88 -18.11 -8.89
CA ARG A 213 3.34 -18.26 -8.73
C ARG A 213 4.00 -19.09 -9.83
N GLU A 214 3.25 -19.97 -10.48
CA GLU A 214 3.73 -20.81 -11.59
C GLU A 214 3.41 -20.17 -12.95
N GLN A 215 2.29 -19.43 -13.05
CA GLN A 215 1.95 -18.66 -14.24
C GLN A 215 2.95 -17.51 -14.48
N PHE A 216 3.43 -16.86 -13.40
CA PHE A 216 4.32 -15.69 -13.45
C PHE A 216 5.57 -15.86 -12.56
N PRO A 217 6.43 -16.87 -12.83
CA PRO A 217 7.49 -17.28 -11.90
C PRO A 217 8.55 -16.20 -11.67
N PHE A 218 8.91 -15.45 -12.71
CA PHE A 218 9.92 -14.38 -12.60
C PHE A 218 9.41 -13.20 -11.78
N SER A 219 8.23 -12.67 -12.11
CA SER A 219 7.59 -11.55 -11.40
C SER A 219 7.33 -11.92 -9.94
N HIS A 220 6.85 -13.14 -9.69
CA HIS A 220 6.63 -13.66 -8.34
C HIS A 220 7.94 -13.84 -7.55
N ALA A 221 9.03 -14.28 -8.18
CA ALA A 221 10.34 -14.37 -7.53
C ALA A 221 10.89 -12.99 -7.12
N ILE A 222 10.67 -11.95 -7.95
CA ILE A 222 11.05 -10.57 -7.60
C ILE A 222 10.30 -10.09 -6.36
N VAL A 223 8.98 -10.28 -6.30
CA VAL A 223 8.16 -9.88 -5.15
C VAL A 223 8.62 -10.60 -3.88
N ASN A 224 8.87 -11.90 -3.95
CA ASN A 224 9.42 -12.65 -2.82
C ASN A 224 10.81 -12.19 -2.40
N GLY A 225 11.70 -11.89 -3.35
CA GLY A 225 13.00 -11.28 -3.06
C GLY A 225 12.84 -9.94 -2.33
N GLY A 226 11.90 -9.11 -2.77
CA GLY A 226 11.54 -7.85 -2.10
C GLY A 226 11.14 -8.05 -0.65
N ARG A 227 10.32 -9.07 -0.34
CA ARG A 227 9.95 -9.42 1.04
C ARG A 227 11.18 -9.70 1.91
N TYR A 228 12.18 -10.43 1.41
CA TYR A 228 13.40 -10.72 2.17
C TYR A 228 14.26 -9.48 2.39
N LEU A 229 14.39 -8.62 1.37
CA LEU A 229 15.13 -7.35 1.48
C LEU A 229 14.49 -6.42 2.52
N LEU A 230 13.16 -6.41 2.61
CA LEU A 230 12.40 -5.57 3.55
C LEU A 230 12.30 -6.20 4.94
N ALA A 231 12.36 -7.53 5.06
CA ALA A 231 12.39 -8.23 6.35
C ALA A 231 13.66 -7.96 7.19
N GLY A 232 14.69 -7.34 6.60
CA GLY A 232 15.88 -6.87 7.30
C GLY A 232 15.70 -5.51 8.02
N VAL A 233 14.54 -4.86 7.88
CA VAL A 233 14.22 -3.58 8.52
C VAL A 233 13.16 -3.81 9.60
N THR A 234 13.53 -3.67 10.88
CA THR A 234 12.59 -3.87 11.99
C THR A 234 11.73 -2.63 12.23
N ALA A 235 10.54 -2.82 12.80
CA ALA A 235 9.68 -1.70 13.23
C ALA A 235 10.38 -0.77 14.24
N GLU A 236 11.32 -1.30 15.05
CA GLU A 236 12.19 -0.50 15.92
C GLU A 236 13.17 0.39 15.13
N GLN A 237 13.81 -0.15 14.09
CA GLN A 237 14.71 0.63 13.23
C GLN A 237 13.96 1.74 12.51
N VAL A 238 12.72 1.49 12.09
CA VAL A 238 11.85 2.54 11.55
C VAL A 238 11.54 3.58 12.64
N ARG A 239 11.10 3.16 13.84
CA ARG A 239 10.75 4.04 14.97
C ARG A 239 11.90 4.94 15.45
N GLU A 240 13.14 4.46 15.47
CA GLU A 240 14.31 5.27 15.83
C GLU A 240 14.59 6.40 14.83
N VAL A 241 14.17 6.25 13.56
CA VAL A 241 14.26 7.33 12.57
C VAL A 241 13.13 8.37 12.76
N TRP A 242 12.07 8.01 13.49
CA TRP A 242 10.94 8.90 13.79
C TRP A 242 11.07 9.63 15.15
N LYS A 243 12.10 9.33 15.95
CA LYS A 243 12.45 10.08 17.17
C LYS A 243 13.41 11.22 16.86
#